data_AF-A0A327KU31-F1
#
_entry.id   AF-A0A327KU31-F1
#
_cell.length_a   1.000
_cell.length_b   1.000
_cell.length_c   1.000
_cell.angle_alpha   90.00
_cell.angle_beta   90.00
_cell.angle_gamma   90.00
#
_symmetry.space_group_name_H-M   'P 1'
#
loop_
_entity.id
_entity.type
_entity.pdbx_description
1 polymer ?
#
loop_
_entity_poly.entity_id
_entity_poly.type
_entity_poly.pdbx_seq_one_letter_code
_entity_poly.pdbx_strand_id
1 'polypeptide(L)'
;MNAGAFNFAVLSRPEVPERSVAAGSVIFREGEPATEMFVVKSGTVAIRADNHLIAELKENEIFGEMALIDKTSRSATATAETDVTLIPVSEKQFLFLVSETPFFALSVMRVLVHRLRLLNRIG
;
A
#
# COMPACT_ATOMS: atom_id res chain seq x y z
N MET A 1 -8.12 -20.23 10.95
CA MET A 1 -7.54 -19.61 12.16
C MET A 1 -6.61 -18.50 11.70
N ASN A 2 -7.07 -17.24 11.77
CA ASN A 2 -6.36 -16.10 11.17
C ASN A 2 -5.39 -15.54 12.21
N ALA A 3 -4.12 -15.93 12.17
CA ALA A 3 -3.10 -15.33 13.00
C ALA A 3 -3.05 -13.82 12.69
N GLY A 4 -3.35 -13.00 13.70
CA GLY A 4 -3.65 -11.57 13.62
C GLY A 4 -3.03 -10.86 12.42
N ALA A 5 -3.89 -10.38 11.52
CA ALA A 5 -3.48 -9.41 10.52
C ALA A 5 -2.90 -8.21 11.25
N PHE A 6 -1.71 -7.76 10.83
CA PHE A 6 -1.12 -6.56 11.40
C PHE A 6 -2.05 -5.39 11.12
N ASN A 7 -2.40 -4.66 12.18
CA ASN A 7 -3.20 -3.46 12.07
C ASN A 7 -2.27 -2.31 11.64
N PHE A 8 -2.20 -2.04 10.34
CA PHE A 8 -1.44 -0.91 9.78
C PHE A 8 -2.01 0.45 10.19
N ALA A 9 -3.25 0.53 10.67
CA ALA A 9 -3.77 1.76 11.26
C ALA A 9 -2.98 2.21 12.50
N VAL A 10 -2.17 1.35 13.12
CA VAL A 10 -1.21 1.73 14.18
C VAL A 10 -0.15 2.74 13.70
N LEU A 11 0.04 2.85 12.38
CA LEU A 11 0.93 3.83 11.76
C LEU A 11 0.28 5.23 11.71
N SER A 12 -1.02 5.33 11.94
CA SER A 12 -1.70 6.62 12.16
C SER A 12 -1.22 7.20 13.47
N ARG A 13 -0.48 8.31 13.40
CA ARG A 13 -0.10 9.11 14.58
C ARG A 13 -0.52 10.56 14.37
N PRO A 14 -0.87 11.31 15.42
CA PRO A 14 -1.28 12.71 15.30
C PRO A 14 -0.25 13.59 14.56
N GLU A 15 1.04 13.22 14.61
CA GLU A 15 2.13 13.96 14.00
C GLU A 15 2.37 13.60 12.52
N VAL A 16 1.71 12.56 11.99
CA VAL A 16 1.82 12.15 10.58
C VAL A 16 0.67 12.80 9.81
N PRO A 17 0.94 13.79 8.93
CA PRO A 17 -0.11 14.43 8.17
C PRO A 17 -0.74 13.43 7.20
N GLU A 18 -2.06 13.32 7.30
CA GLU A 18 -2.86 12.51 6.38
C GLU A 18 -2.92 13.17 4.99
N ARG A 19 -3.06 12.35 3.95
CA ARG A 19 -3.27 12.80 2.58
C ARG A 19 -4.69 12.46 2.14
N SER A 20 -5.50 13.49 1.90
CA SER A 20 -6.81 13.35 1.28
C SER A 20 -6.68 13.35 -0.25
N VAL A 21 -7.38 12.43 -0.89
CA VAL A 21 -7.42 12.25 -2.35
C VAL A 21 -8.88 12.10 -2.78
N ALA A 22 -9.34 12.94 -3.70
CA ALA A 22 -10.72 12.91 -4.19
C ALA A 22 -10.97 11.70 -5.11
N ALA A 23 -12.21 11.22 -5.13
CA ALA A 23 -12.64 10.17 -6.05
C ALA A 23 -12.25 10.46 -7.52
N GLY A 24 -11.79 9.44 -8.23
CA GLY A 24 -11.32 9.52 -9.62
C GLY A 24 -9.88 10.03 -9.77
N SER A 25 -9.22 10.47 -8.69
CA SER A 25 -7.86 11.00 -8.76
C SER A 25 -6.81 9.89 -8.78
N VAL A 26 -5.72 10.13 -9.53
CA VAL A 26 -4.54 9.27 -9.52
C VAL A 26 -3.68 9.61 -8.29
N ILE A 27 -3.30 8.60 -7.52
CA ILE A 27 -2.42 8.73 -6.35
C ILE A 27 -0.95 8.67 -6.78
N PHE A 28 -0.62 7.72 -7.66
CA PHE A 28 0.65 7.64 -8.39
C PHE A 28 0.47 6.78 -9.63
N ARG A 29 1.39 6.92 -10.59
CA ARG A 29 1.41 6.14 -11.84
C ARG A 29 2.49 5.07 -11.84
N GLU A 30 2.23 4.02 -12.58
CA GLU A 30 3.24 3.02 -12.92
C GLU A 30 4.47 3.68 -13.56
N GLY A 31 5.66 3.21 -13.19
CA GLY A 31 6.94 3.74 -13.68
C GLY A 31 7.46 4.98 -12.92
N GLU A 32 6.64 5.65 -12.10
CA GLU A 32 7.09 6.79 -11.29
C GLU A 32 8.06 6.35 -10.18
N PRO A 33 9.03 7.19 -9.77
CA PRO A 33 9.84 6.91 -8.60
C PRO A 33 9.00 6.95 -7.32
N ALA A 34 9.43 6.24 -6.28
CA ALA A 34 8.76 6.19 -4.99
C ALA A 34 9.69 6.56 -3.85
N THR A 35 9.21 7.38 -2.92
CA THR A 35 9.88 7.72 -1.65
C THR A 35 9.02 7.39 -0.42
N GLU A 36 7.81 6.89 -0.66
CA GLU A 36 6.82 6.55 0.36
C GLU A 36 5.88 5.44 -0.14
N MET A 37 5.28 4.75 0.83
CA MET A 37 4.11 3.88 0.65
C MET A 37 2.93 4.47 1.43
N PHE A 38 1.76 3.87 1.30
CA PHE A 38 0.54 4.36 1.95
C PHE A 38 -0.17 3.26 2.71
N VAL A 39 -0.83 3.65 3.80
CA VAL A 39 -1.92 2.89 4.42
C VAL A 39 -3.23 3.57 4.04
N VAL A 40 -4.23 2.80 3.63
CA VAL A 40 -5.59 3.31 3.44
C VAL A 40 -6.23 3.50 4.81
N LYS A 41 -6.49 4.75 5.20
CA LYS A 41 -7.23 5.06 6.42
C LYS A 41 -8.74 4.98 6.19
N SER A 42 -9.21 5.44 5.03
CA SER A 42 -10.61 5.33 4.61
C SER A 42 -10.75 5.41 3.10
N GLY A 43 -11.86 4.89 2.57
CA GLY A 43 -12.16 4.88 1.15
C GLY A 43 -11.67 3.61 0.43
N THR A 44 -11.72 3.65 -0.91
CA THR A 44 -11.30 2.53 -1.76
C THR A 44 -10.26 2.99 -2.79
N VAL A 45 -9.17 2.24 -2.90
CA VAL A 45 -8.10 2.46 -3.88
C VAL A 45 -8.03 1.28 -4.83
N ALA A 46 -8.02 1.53 -6.14
CA ALA A 46 -7.77 0.52 -7.15
C ALA A 46 -6.31 0.51 -7.59
N ILE A 47 -5.75 -0.68 -7.74
CA ILE A 47 -4.40 -0.92 -8.27
C ILE A 47 -4.53 -1.55 -9.65
N ARG A 48 -3.97 -0.89 -10.66
CA ARG A 48 -4.00 -1.36 -12.06
C ARG A 48 -2.60 -1.43 -12.65
N ALA A 49 -2.26 -2.57 -13.25
CA ALA A 49 -1.03 -2.77 -14.03
C ALA A 49 -1.42 -3.20 -15.43
N ASP A 50 -0.79 -2.64 -16.47
CA ASP A 50 -1.12 -2.92 -17.88
C ASP A 50 -2.63 -2.83 -18.17
N ASN A 51 -3.31 -1.84 -17.58
CA ASN A 51 -4.76 -1.61 -17.68
C ASN A 51 -5.67 -2.72 -17.09
N HIS A 52 -5.11 -3.70 -16.38
CA HIS A 52 -5.87 -4.74 -15.67
C HIS A 52 -6.03 -4.37 -14.20
N LEU A 53 -7.23 -4.57 -13.64
CA LEU A 53 -7.48 -4.41 -12.21
C LEU A 53 -6.82 -5.58 -11.45
N ILE A 54 -5.83 -5.26 -10.64
CA ILE A 54 -5.07 -6.24 -9.85
C ILE A 54 -5.70 -6.42 -8.47
N ALA A 55 -6.09 -5.31 -7.84
CA ALA A 55 -6.69 -5.31 -6.51
C ALA A 55 -7.52 -4.05 -6.27
N GLU A 56 -8.54 -4.19 -5.43
CA GLU A 56 -9.21 -3.08 -4.74
C GLU A 56 -8.82 -3.15 -3.27
N LEU A 57 -8.34 -2.03 -2.74
CA LEU A 57 -7.81 -1.91 -1.39
C LEU A 57 -8.70 -1.01 -0.55
N LYS A 58 -8.97 -1.43 0.68
CA LYS A 58 -9.84 -0.76 1.65
C LYS A 58 -9.07 -0.39 2.90
N GLU A 59 -9.78 0.14 3.88
CA GLU A 59 -9.25 0.49 5.19
C GLU A 59 -8.31 -0.57 5.75
N ASN A 60 -7.20 -0.10 6.32
CA ASN A 60 -6.14 -0.89 6.93
C ASN A 60 -5.32 -1.76 5.96
N GLU A 61 -5.46 -1.57 4.65
CA GLU A 61 -4.56 -2.16 3.65
C GLU A 61 -3.45 -1.19 3.25
N ILE A 62 -2.32 -1.74 2.82
CA ILE A 62 -1.14 -0.97 2.39
C ILE A 62 -0.93 -1.04 0.89
N PHE A 63 -0.30 -0.03 0.29
CA PHE A 63 0.12 -0.08 -1.11
C PHE A 63 1.30 0.82 -1.42
N GLY A 64 1.97 0.55 -2.53
CA GLY A 64 3.18 1.25 -2.95
C GLY A 64 4.45 0.80 -2.21
N GLU A 65 4.36 -0.27 -1.41
CA GLU A 65 5.45 -0.85 -0.64
C GLU A 65 6.51 -1.54 -1.51
N MET A 66 6.11 -2.06 -2.68
CA MET A 66 7.00 -2.81 -3.57
C MET A 66 8.23 -1.98 -3.98
N ALA A 67 7.99 -0.76 -4.44
CA ALA A 67 9.03 0.18 -4.87
C ALA A 67 10.02 0.56 -3.75
N LEU A 68 9.58 0.52 -2.48
CA LEU A 68 10.47 0.73 -1.33
C LEU A 68 11.30 -0.50 -1.00
N ILE A 69 10.78 -1.70 -1.25
CA ILE A 69 11.44 -2.97 -0.94
C ILE A 69 12.53 -3.28 -1.97
N ASP A 70 12.19 -3.22 -3.26
CA ASP A 70 13.10 -3.57 -4.34
C ASP A 70 13.91 -2.39 -4.88
N LYS A 71 13.59 -1.17 -4.41
CA LYS A 71 14.21 0.09 -4.82
C LYS A 71 14.05 0.38 -6.32
N THR A 72 12.91 0.02 -6.88
CA THR A 72 12.52 0.30 -8.26
C THR A 72 11.38 1.31 -8.34
N SER A 73 10.89 1.59 -9.55
CA SER A 73 9.72 2.44 -9.78
C SER A 73 8.41 1.77 -9.33
N ARG A 74 7.31 2.54 -9.27
CA ARG A 74 5.95 2.02 -9.04
C ARG A 74 5.63 0.90 -10.03
N SER A 75 5.25 -0.26 -9.51
CA SER A 75 4.90 -1.46 -10.30
C SER A 75 3.48 -1.43 -10.90
N ALA A 76 2.66 -0.44 -10.54
CA ALA A 76 1.28 -0.29 -10.97
C ALA A 76 0.82 1.15 -10.77
N THR A 77 -0.31 1.52 -11.38
CA THR A 77 -1.02 2.78 -11.12
C THR A 77 -2.01 2.60 -9.99
N ALA A 78 -2.05 3.56 -9.05
CA ALA A 78 -3.02 3.60 -7.97
C ALA A 78 -4.01 4.76 -8.18
N THR A 79 -5.32 4.48 -8.09
CA THR A 79 -6.38 5.48 -8.24
C THR A 79 -7.37 5.41 -7.08
N ALA A 80 -7.88 6.56 -6.65
CA ALA A 80 -8.95 6.63 -5.66
C ALA A 80 -10.30 6.36 -6.35
N GLU A 81 -10.98 5.28 -5.97
CA GLU A 81 -12.33 4.94 -6.49
C GLU A 81 -13.44 5.67 -5.71
N THR A 82 -13.15 6.05 -4.47
CA THR A 82 -13.96 6.96 -3.64
C THR A 82 -13.10 8.13 -3.17
N ASP A 83 -13.66 9.05 -2.38
CA ASP A 83 -12.80 9.92 -1.57
C ASP A 83 -12.00 9.04 -0.60
N VAL A 84 -10.69 9.27 -0.55
CA VAL A 84 -9.72 8.44 0.16
C VAL A 84 -8.90 9.29 1.11
N THR A 85 -8.65 8.76 2.30
CA THR A 85 -7.67 9.31 3.24
C THR A 85 -6.54 8.29 3.39
N LEU A 86 -5.32 8.76 3.19
CA LEU A 86 -4.10 7.95 3.25
C LEU A 86 -3.20 8.40 4.39
N ILE A 87 -2.50 7.44 4.99
CA ILE A 87 -1.37 7.70 5.87
C ILE A 87 -0.09 7.43 5.07
N PRO A 88 0.69 8.47 4.71
CA PRO A 88 1.96 8.29 4.05
C PRO A 88 3.00 7.72 5.02
N VAL A 89 3.78 6.75 4.57
CA VAL A 89 4.91 6.17 5.30
C VAL A 89 6.15 6.31 4.44
N SER A 90 7.06 7.19 4.86
CA SER A 90 8.32 7.43 4.15
C SER A 90 9.21 6.19 4.14
N GLU A 91 10.14 6.10 3.19
CA GLU A 91 11.15 5.03 3.13
C GLU A 91 11.90 4.87 4.45
N LYS A 92 12.31 5.98 5.07
CA LYS A 92 13.00 5.97 6.38
C LYS A 92 12.15 5.33 7.47
N GLN A 93 10.85 5.67 7.54
CA GLN A 93 9.94 5.08 8.52
C GLN A 93 9.69 3.61 8.22
N PHE A 94 9.52 3.25 6.94
CA PHE A 94 9.35 1.87 6.51
C PHE A 94 10.54 0.99 6.93
N LEU A 95 11.77 1.42 6.64
CA LEU A 95 12.99 0.68 7.01
C LEU A 95 13.14 0.56 8.53
N PHE A 96 12.80 1.60 9.28
CA PHE A 96 12.78 1.55 10.75
C PHE A 96 11.75 0.52 11.27
N LEU A 97 10.54 0.47 10.69
CA LEU A 97 9.54 -0.53 11.08
C LEU A 97 10.00 -1.95 10.76
N VAL A 98 10.69 -2.14 9.63
CA VAL A 98 11.28 -3.43 9.26
C VAL A 98 12.38 -3.84 10.25
N SER A 99 13.23 -2.92 10.69
CA SER A 99 14.33 -3.23 11.62
C SER A 99 13.85 -3.49 13.04
N GLU A 100 12.93 -2.67 13.55
CA GLU A 100 12.52 -2.71 14.96
C GLU A 100 11.31 -3.61 15.23
N THR A 101 10.52 -3.93 14.20
CA THR A 101 9.26 -4.68 14.36
C THR A 101 9.23 -5.89 13.42
N PRO A 102 9.83 -7.05 13.79
CA PRO A 102 9.90 -8.21 12.89
C PRO A 102 8.55 -8.70 12.34
N PHE A 103 7.47 -8.54 13.11
CA PHE A 103 6.12 -8.89 12.68
C PHE A 103 5.56 -7.97 11.58
N PHE A 104 6.04 -6.73 11.47
CA PHE A 104 5.68 -5.82 10.38
C PHE A 104 6.16 -6.38 9.04
N ALA A 105 7.44 -6.75 8.95
CA ALA A 105 8.01 -7.36 7.74
C ALA A 105 7.26 -8.63 7.31
N LEU A 106 6.96 -9.52 8.27
CA LEU A 106 6.14 -10.72 8.00
C LEU A 106 4.75 -10.39 7.46
N SER A 107 4.17 -9.27 7.89
CA SER A 107 2.83 -8.85 7.46
C SER A 107 2.85 -8.26 6.06
N VAL A 108 3.87 -7.46 5.74
CA VAL A 108 4.11 -6.99 4.37
C VAL A 108 4.33 -8.18 3.43
N MET A 109 5.15 -9.17 3.82
CA MET A 109 5.34 -10.38 3.01
C MET A 109 4.03 -11.17 2.78
N ARG A 110 3.15 -11.26 3.79
CA ARG A 110 1.82 -11.89 3.61
C ARG A 110 0.96 -11.14 2.60
N VAL A 111 0.98 -9.81 2.60
CA VAL A 111 0.27 -8.97 1.61
C VAL A 111 0.78 -9.29 0.20
N LEU A 112 2.11 -9.31 0.00
CA LEU A 112 2.72 -9.62 -1.28
C LEU A 112 2.40 -11.04 -1.77
N VAL A 113 2.47 -12.05 -0.89
CA VAL A 113 2.11 -13.44 -1.22
C VAL A 113 0.64 -13.54 -1.60
N HIS A 114 -0.26 -12.83 -0.92
CA HIS A 114 -1.68 -12.81 -1.26
C HIS A 114 -1.90 -12.24 -2.66
N ARG A 115 -1.28 -11.08 -2.96
CA ARG A 115 -1.37 -10.44 -4.29
C ARG A 115 -0.81 -11.32 -5.40
N LEU A 116 0.35 -11.95 -5.18
CA LEU A 116 0.94 -12.89 -6.14
C LEU A 116 0.00 -14.06 -6.46
N ARG A 117 -0.68 -14.62 -5.44
CA ARG A 117 -1.67 -15.69 -5.64
C ARG A 117 -2.90 -15.22 -6.41
N LEU A 118 -3.32 -13.97 -6.25
CA LEU A 118 -4.41 -13.40 -7.04
C LEU A 118 -4.00 -13.24 -8.51
N LEU A 119 -2.81 -12.70 -8.75
CA LEU A 119 -2.24 -12.54 -10.10
C LEU A 119 -2.14 -13.88 -10.86
N ASN A 120 -1.67 -14.93 -10.19
CA ASN A 120 -1.56 -16.27 -10.79
C ASN A 120 -2.91 -16.92 -11.15
N ARG A 121 -4.04 -16.32 -10.78
CA ARG A 121 -5.39 -16.80 -11.15
C ARG A 121 -5.98 -16.05 -12.34
N ILE A 122 -5.30 -15.01 -12.83
CA ILE A 122 -5.73 -14.15 -13.94
C ILE A 122 -5.12 -14.65 -15.27
N GLY A 123 -4.07 -15.49 -15.22
CA GLY A 123 -3.51 -16.23 -16.36
C GLY A 123 -3.97 -17.68 -16.38
#